data_AF-A0A1V9Z2Q2-F1
#
_entry.id   AF-A0A1V9Z2Q2-F1
#
_cell.length_a   1.000
_cell.length_b   1.000
_cell.length_c   1.000
_cell.angle_alpha   90.00
_cell.angle_beta   90.00
_cell.angle_gamma   90.00
#
_symmetry.space_group_name_H-M   'P 1'
#
loop_
_entity.id
_entity.type
_entity.pdbx_description
1 polymer ?
#
loop_
_entity_poly.entity_id
_entity_poly.type
_entity_poly.pdbx_seq_one_letter_code
_entity_poly.pdbx_strand_id
1 'polypeptide(L)'
;MDRPVHQRGRVDPRDISIEKLRSDRALLKERLQSEMDDNELLRARCQREKDHFTKEYASFEARLRTANAALERNRAHVESTIIERDVKIDQLEKHIEMQTRLIESYRKQSAGMYSNLVDTEAFKKARRVNNQLEEDDGTCSTSSRENEGRVFALEQQVTKLFGQLQEERAAADALERQVETQKVANTKLMKAMKSLKRKLEQAQDDSSMEHMLQDLQVRFRKVSLEQEATTASLIATQDKLQRALADNESLRQEIAAWTARHEASTATIEGKDSEIQQLLQKVGKQDHYIADLEADYKTEQLQRQIERKNEELARLELRVKQFERDAQQPRESEANSQSPTAVLTLRDLDQIHVQALRVEHKADVIATMLSSYEAGGDMLTLLRQLDDPVEAAVLTNVAEGKQQVLMSLVQSQSLLDDMSDRFAGTFAKYLGAKCAMQ
;
A
#
# COMPACT_ATOMS: atom_id res chain seq x y z
N MET A 1 21.63 37.12 53.12
CA MET A 1 21.64 35.77 53.75
C MET A 1 20.20 35.47 54.09
N ASP A 2 19.39 35.27 53.06
CA ASP A 2 17.94 35.28 53.21
C ASP A 2 17.45 33.86 53.48
N ARG A 3 16.79 33.68 54.62
CA ARG A 3 16.16 32.41 54.98
C ARG A 3 14.74 32.35 54.42
N PRO A 4 14.28 31.18 53.95
CA PRO A 4 12.99 31.07 53.28
C PRO A 4 11.84 31.15 54.28
N VAL A 5 10.86 32.01 54.02
CA VAL A 5 9.60 32.08 54.79
C VAL A 5 8.53 31.28 54.04
N HIS A 6 8.20 30.10 54.56
CA HIS A 6 7.06 29.32 54.07
C HIS A 6 5.74 29.96 54.51
N GLN A 7 4.93 30.44 53.54
CA GLN A 7 3.52 30.72 53.78
C GLN A 7 2.69 29.45 53.52
N ARG A 8 2.09 28.88 54.57
CA ARG A 8 1.07 27.83 54.45
C ARG A 8 -0.31 28.47 54.22
N GLY A 9 -0.67 28.70 52.96
CA GLY A 9 -2.06 28.96 52.60
C GLY A 9 -2.90 27.69 52.71
N ARG A 10 -4.13 27.78 53.23
CA ARG A 10 -5.12 26.71 53.05
C ARG A 10 -5.63 26.80 51.61
N VAL A 11 -5.43 25.74 50.83
CA VAL A 11 -5.93 25.64 49.45
C VAL A 11 -7.28 24.94 49.48
N ASP A 12 -8.28 25.51 48.81
CA ASP A 12 -9.63 24.95 48.80
C ASP A 12 -9.69 23.67 47.94
N PRO A 13 -10.33 22.57 48.38
CA PRO A 13 -10.39 21.34 47.59
C PRO A 13 -11.03 21.50 46.21
N ARG A 14 -11.94 22.47 46.06
CA ARG A 14 -12.60 22.80 44.80
C ARG A 14 -11.65 23.45 43.78
N ASP A 15 -10.75 24.32 44.24
CA ASP A 15 -9.72 24.91 43.37
C ASP A 15 -8.75 23.83 42.89
N ILE A 16 -8.33 22.92 43.78
CA ILE A 16 -7.52 21.75 43.38
C ILE A 16 -8.24 20.90 42.32
N SER A 17 -9.56 20.79 42.37
CA SER A 17 -10.36 20.08 41.36
C SER A 17 -10.50 20.85 40.05
N ILE A 18 -10.75 22.16 40.09
CA ILE A 18 -10.91 23.00 38.89
C ILE A 18 -9.56 23.20 38.17
N GLU A 19 -8.47 23.38 38.91
CA GLU A 19 -7.13 23.51 38.36
C GLU A 19 -6.69 22.19 37.70
N LYS A 20 -7.04 21.04 38.30
CA LYS A 20 -6.89 19.72 37.66
C LYS A 20 -7.71 19.59 36.38
N LEU A 21 -9.00 19.95 36.39
CA LEU A 21 -9.83 19.91 35.18
C LEU A 21 -9.32 20.86 34.08
N ARG A 22 -8.69 21.98 34.45
CA ARG A 22 -8.01 22.88 33.51
C ARG A 22 -6.72 22.28 32.97
N SER A 23 -5.88 21.66 33.80
CA SER A 23 -4.67 20.95 33.34
C SER A 23 -5.02 19.76 32.46
N ASP A 24 -6.02 18.96 32.84
CA ASP A 24 -6.48 17.80 32.09
C ASP A 24 -7.05 18.23 30.73
N ARG A 25 -7.83 19.32 30.69
CA ARG A 25 -8.29 19.93 29.43
C ARG A 25 -7.14 20.49 28.58
N ALA A 26 -6.08 21.02 29.19
CA ALA A 26 -4.91 21.49 28.45
C ALA A 26 -4.13 20.31 27.85
N LEU A 27 -3.87 19.26 28.64
CA LEU A 27 -3.22 18.02 28.22
C LEU A 27 -4.04 17.29 27.14
N LEU A 28 -5.37 17.26 27.25
CA LEU A 28 -6.24 16.70 26.21
C LEU A 28 -6.21 17.52 24.91
N LYS A 29 -6.07 18.85 24.98
CA LYS A 29 -5.89 19.70 23.80
C LYS A 29 -4.52 19.49 23.15
N GLU A 30 -3.46 19.44 23.95
CA GLU A 30 -2.10 19.18 23.48
C GLU A 30 -2.01 17.79 22.82
N ARG A 31 -2.59 16.77 23.46
CA ARG A 31 -2.67 15.42 22.89
C ARG A 31 -3.52 15.38 21.61
N LEU A 32 -4.67 16.04 21.57
CA LEU A 32 -5.49 16.13 20.36
C LEU A 32 -4.72 16.81 19.21
N GLN A 33 -3.94 17.86 19.50
CA GLN A 33 -3.09 18.50 18.50
C GLN A 33 -2.00 17.55 18.01
N SER A 34 -1.29 16.85 18.91
CA SER A 34 -0.28 15.85 18.54
C SER A 34 -0.87 14.75 17.64
N GLU A 35 -2.04 14.20 18.00
CA GLU A 35 -2.71 13.16 17.22
C GLU A 35 -3.20 13.70 15.86
N MET A 36 -3.57 14.99 15.76
CA MET A 36 -3.88 15.65 14.48
C MET A 36 -2.63 15.81 13.60
N ASP A 37 -1.53 16.30 14.17
CA ASP A 37 -0.25 16.52 13.47
C ASP A 37 0.32 15.17 12.98
N ASP A 38 0.25 14.12 13.80
CA ASP A 38 0.62 12.75 13.43
C ASP A 38 -0.30 12.18 12.33
N ASN A 39 -1.60 12.47 12.35
CA ASN A 39 -2.53 12.06 11.29
C ASN A 39 -2.22 12.77 9.96
N GLU A 40 -1.87 14.06 9.99
CA GLU A 40 -1.44 14.79 8.81
C GLU A 40 -0.10 14.26 8.26
N LEU A 41 0.86 13.94 9.14
CA LEU A 41 2.12 13.29 8.75
C LEU A 41 1.88 11.93 8.08
N LEU A 42 0.97 11.11 8.64
CA LEU A 42 0.56 9.84 8.06
C LEU A 42 -0.12 10.02 6.70
N ARG A 43 -1.05 10.97 6.54
CA ARG A 43 -1.68 11.28 5.24
C ARG A 43 -0.64 11.72 4.21
N ALA A 44 0.29 12.59 4.59
CA ALA A 44 1.37 13.03 3.71
C ALA A 44 2.29 11.86 3.30
N ARG A 45 2.57 10.93 4.22
CA ARG A 45 3.31 9.70 3.92
C ARG A 45 2.55 8.78 2.96
N CYS A 46 1.28 8.46 3.23
CA CYS A 46 0.45 7.63 2.37
C CYS A 46 0.30 8.23 0.96
N GLN A 47 0.21 9.57 0.84
CA GLN A 47 0.18 10.22 -0.46
C GLN A 47 1.52 10.09 -1.21
N ARG A 48 2.67 10.26 -0.53
CA ARG A 48 4.00 10.03 -1.14
C ARG A 48 4.18 8.57 -1.60
N GLU A 49 3.73 7.61 -0.79
CA GLU A 49 3.78 6.18 -1.14
C GLU A 49 2.87 5.89 -2.34
N LYS A 50 1.66 6.45 -2.38
CA LYS A 50 0.74 6.37 -3.54
C LYS A 50 1.37 6.98 -4.81
N ASP A 51 2.01 8.14 -4.71
CA ASP A 51 2.69 8.79 -5.84
C ASP A 51 3.90 7.97 -6.32
N HIS A 52 4.62 7.32 -5.41
CA HIS A 52 5.72 6.39 -5.73
C HIS A 52 5.19 5.17 -6.50
N PHE A 53 4.21 4.46 -5.94
CA PHE A 53 3.57 3.32 -6.60
C PHE A 53 3.00 3.68 -7.97
N THR A 54 2.38 4.86 -8.11
CA THR A 54 1.84 5.33 -9.39
C THR A 54 2.95 5.52 -10.45
N LYS A 55 4.10 6.08 -10.06
CA LYS A 55 5.26 6.25 -10.94
C LYS A 55 5.92 4.91 -11.31
N GLU A 56 6.08 4.01 -10.35
CA GLU A 56 6.62 2.66 -10.59
C GLU A 56 5.72 1.83 -11.49
N TYR A 57 4.40 1.88 -11.26
CA TYR A 57 3.40 1.23 -12.09
C TYR A 57 3.45 1.74 -13.53
N ALA A 58 3.44 3.06 -13.74
CA ALA A 58 3.57 3.67 -15.07
C ALA A 58 4.90 3.27 -15.77
N SER A 59 6.00 3.21 -15.02
CA SER A 59 7.31 2.73 -15.51
C SER A 59 7.30 1.24 -15.90
N PHE A 60 6.61 0.40 -15.12
CA PHE A 60 6.43 -1.02 -15.44
C PHE A 60 5.55 -1.20 -16.69
N GLU A 61 4.44 -0.47 -16.76
CA GLU A 61 3.50 -0.51 -17.88
C GLU A 61 4.15 -0.02 -19.19
N ALA A 62 4.97 1.04 -19.13
CA ALA A 62 5.76 1.51 -20.28
C ALA A 62 6.80 0.47 -20.75
N ARG A 63 7.48 -0.22 -19.82
CA ARG A 63 8.39 -1.33 -20.15
C ARG A 63 7.64 -2.50 -20.80
N LEU A 64 6.46 -2.85 -20.28
CA LEU A 64 5.62 -3.92 -20.83
C LEU A 64 5.12 -3.60 -22.25
N ARG A 65 4.64 -2.36 -22.50
CA ARG A 65 4.30 -1.89 -23.86
C ARG A 65 5.50 -2.00 -24.81
N THR A 66 6.69 -1.60 -24.36
CA THR A 66 7.91 -1.64 -25.18
C THR A 66 8.33 -3.07 -25.51
N ALA A 67 8.23 -3.98 -24.54
CA ALA A 67 8.50 -5.41 -24.73
C ALA A 67 7.50 -6.06 -25.70
N ASN A 68 6.20 -5.80 -25.55
CA ASN A 68 5.17 -6.31 -26.46
C ASN A 68 5.39 -5.81 -27.90
N ALA A 69 5.65 -4.51 -28.09
CA ALA A 69 5.94 -3.96 -29.41
C ALA A 69 7.22 -4.55 -30.06
N ALA A 70 8.19 -5.00 -29.25
CA ALA A 70 9.35 -5.73 -29.75
C ALA A 70 9.02 -7.19 -30.11
N LEU A 71 8.19 -7.87 -29.32
CA LEU A 71 7.70 -9.21 -29.62
C LEU A 71 6.83 -9.25 -30.89
N GLU A 72 5.97 -8.26 -31.09
CA GLU A 72 5.15 -8.11 -32.31
C GLU A 72 6.03 -7.90 -33.55
N ARG A 73 7.07 -7.03 -33.46
CA ARG A 73 8.05 -6.85 -34.54
C ARG A 73 8.84 -8.13 -34.84
N ASN A 74 9.28 -8.85 -33.82
CA ASN A 74 9.99 -10.13 -33.99
C ASN A 74 9.08 -11.19 -34.60
N ARG A 75 7.81 -11.27 -34.17
CA ARG A 75 6.79 -12.15 -34.73
C ARG A 75 6.56 -11.86 -36.22
N ALA A 76 6.32 -10.60 -36.59
CA ALA A 76 6.13 -10.21 -37.98
C ALA A 76 7.36 -10.52 -38.86
N HIS A 77 8.58 -10.37 -38.32
CA HIS A 77 9.80 -10.77 -39.02
C HIS A 77 9.87 -12.29 -39.24
N VAL A 78 9.57 -13.10 -38.21
CA VAL A 78 9.52 -14.56 -38.33
C VAL A 78 8.45 -15.00 -39.34
N GLU A 79 7.24 -14.44 -39.27
CA GLU A 79 6.16 -14.71 -40.23
C GLU A 79 6.59 -14.37 -41.67
N SER A 80 7.27 -13.23 -41.90
CA SER A 80 7.87 -12.90 -43.22
C SER A 80 8.89 -13.94 -43.68
N THR A 81 9.81 -14.36 -42.80
CA THR A 81 10.83 -15.36 -43.17
C THR A 81 10.24 -16.75 -43.45
N ILE A 82 9.11 -17.10 -42.84
CA ILE A 82 8.38 -18.34 -43.15
C ILE A 82 7.80 -18.25 -44.56
N ILE A 83 7.10 -17.16 -44.89
CA ILE A 83 6.53 -16.93 -46.23
C ILE A 83 7.63 -16.95 -47.32
N GLU A 84 8.77 -16.32 -47.07
CA GLU A 84 9.93 -16.37 -47.99
C GLU A 84 10.49 -17.79 -48.18
N ARG A 85 10.46 -18.63 -47.13
CA ARG A 85 10.92 -20.02 -47.18
C ARG A 85 9.93 -20.89 -47.94
N ASP A 86 8.63 -20.73 -47.71
CA ASP A 86 7.57 -21.46 -48.40
C ASP A 86 7.61 -21.17 -49.92
N VAL A 87 7.72 -19.89 -50.30
CA VAL A 87 7.91 -19.49 -51.71
C VAL A 87 9.17 -20.12 -52.34
N LYS A 88 10.22 -20.33 -51.55
CA LYS A 88 11.45 -20.98 -52.02
C LYS A 88 11.31 -22.51 -52.11
N ILE A 89 10.51 -23.14 -51.25
CA ILE A 89 10.15 -24.55 -51.33
C ILE A 89 9.35 -24.79 -52.62
N ASP A 90 8.30 -24.01 -52.88
CA ASP A 90 7.50 -24.04 -54.12
C ASP A 90 8.37 -23.96 -55.39
N GLN A 91 9.41 -23.12 -55.39
CA GLN A 91 10.35 -22.98 -56.50
C GLN A 91 11.23 -24.22 -56.68
N LEU A 92 11.72 -24.80 -55.58
CA LEU A 92 12.54 -26.01 -55.59
C LEU A 92 11.73 -27.24 -56.01
N GLU A 93 10.48 -27.37 -55.55
CA GLU A 93 9.57 -28.46 -55.95
C GLU A 93 9.31 -28.43 -57.46
N LYS A 94 8.97 -27.27 -58.03
CA LYS A 94 8.80 -27.09 -59.48
C LYS A 94 10.07 -27.45 -60.27
N HIS A 95 11.24 -27.12 -59.75
CA HIS A 95 12.52 -27.45 -60.38
C HIS A 95 12.83 -28.97 -60.32
N ILE A 96 12.57 -29.61 -59.17
CA ILE A 96 12.71 -31.06 -58.99
C ILE A 96 11.73 -31.81 -59.90
N GLU A 97 10.48 -31.35 -60.00
CA GLU A 97 9.49 -31.97 -60.89
C GLU A 97 9.92 -31.89 -62.36
N MET A 98 10.41 -30.71 -62.80
CA MET A 98 10.96 -30.51 -64.14
C MET A 98 12.15 -31.44 -64.42
N GLN A 99 13.11 -31.55 -63.50
CA GLN A 99 14.25 -32.46 -63.63
C GLN A 99 13.80 -33.93 -63.66
N THR A 100 12.82 -34.31 -62.85
CA THR A 100 12.27 -35.67 -62.80
C THR A 100 11.64 -36.07 -64.13
N ARG A 101 10.78 -35.20 -64.69
CA ARG A 101 10.18 -35.38 -66.04
C ARG A 101 11.25 -35.50 -67.13
N LEU A 102 12.33 -34.72 -67.05
CA LEU A 102 13.44 -34.78 -68.00
C LEU A 102 14.21 -36.12 -67.91
N ILE A 103 14.50 -36.59 -66.69
CA ILE A 103 15.15 -37.89 -66.45
C ILE A 103 14.27 -39.04 -66.95
N GLU A 104 12.96 -38.99 -66.74
CA GLU A 104 12.03 -39.99 -67.28
C GLU A 104 11.99 -40.00 -68.81
N SER A 105 12.03 -38.81 -69.45
CA SER A 105 12.12 -38.69 -70.91
C SER A 105 13.38 -39.39 -71.44
N TYR A 106 14.55 -39.10 -70.87
CA TYR A 106 15.80 -39.77 -71.24
C TYR A 106 15.80 -41.29 -70.96
N ARG A 107 15.17 -41.74 -69.86
CA ARG A 107 15.01 -43.18 -69.58
C ARG A 107 14.13 -43.86 -70.65
N LYS A 108 13.02 -43.25 -71.05
CA LYS A 108 12.13 -43.76 -72.11
C LYS A 108 12.84 -43.79 -73.47
N GLN A 109 13.59 -42.73 -73.81
CA GLN A 109 14.39 -42.67 -75.04
C GLN A 109 15.48 -43.75 -75.07
N SER A 110 16.21 -43.93 -73.97
CA SER A 110 17.23 -44.97 -73.82
C SER A 110 16.64 -46.37 -74.01
N ALA A 111 15.53 -46.69 -73.33
CA ALA A 111 14.85 -47.97 -73.47
C ALA A 111 14.41 -48.25 -74.93
N GLY A 112 13.90 -47.23 -75.62
CA GLY A 112 13.56 -47.33 -77.05
C GLY A 112 14.78 -47.60 -77.95
N MET A 113 15.92 -46.94 -77.70
CA MET A 113 17.15 -47.21 -78.46
C MET A 113 17.72 -48.61 -78.21
N TYR A 114 17.69 -49.11 -76.97
CA TYR A 114 18.13 -50.47 -76.67
C TYR A 114 17.20 -51.53 -77.30
N SER A 115 15.89 -51.30 -77.32
CA SER A 115 14.94 -52.16 -78.05
C SER A 115 15.30 -52.23 -79.54
N ASN A 116 15.48 -51.07 -80.18
CA ASN A 116 15.82 -50.99 -81.61
C ASN A 116 17.19 -51.61 -81.95
N LEU A 117 18.14 -51.64 -81.02
CA LEU A 117 19.46 -52.23 -81.26
C LEU A 117 19.41 -53.76 -81.29
N VAL A 118 18.61 -54.38 -80.42
CA VAL A 118 18.50 -55.84 -80.28
C VAL A 118 17.88 -56.49 -81.54
N ASP A 119 17.01 -55.76 -82.24
CA ASP A 119 16.33 -56.23 -83.45
C ASP A 119 17.18 -56.10 -84.75
N THR A 120 18.43 -55.60 -84.68
CA THR A 120 19.28 -55.46 -85.87
C THR A 120 20.21 -56.66 -86.10
N GLU A 121 19.97 -57.41 -87.18
CA GLU A 121 20.73 -58.63 -87.54
C GLU A 121 22.25 -58.41 -87.79
N ALA A 122 22.69 -57.16 -87.91
CA ALA A 122 24.05 -56.79 -88.27
C ALA A 122 25.14 -57.39 -87.36
N PHE A 123 24.87 -57.52 -86.05
CA PHE A 123 25.87 -58.00 -85.08
C PHE A 123 26.18 -59.51 -85.16
N LYS A 124 25.33 -60.33 -85.82
CA LYS A 124 25.55 -61.79 -85.91
C LYS A 124 26.47 -62.21 -87.06
N LYS A 125 26.73 -61.35 -88.05
CA LYS A 125 27.40 -61.73 -89.31
C LYS A 125 28.93 -61.55 -89.31
N ALA A 126 29.48 -60.74 -88.41
CA ALA A 126 30.89 -60.32 -88.45
C ALA A 126 31.93 -61.31 -87.89
N ARG A 127 31.53 -62.49 -87.36
CA ARG A 127 32.41 -63.36 -86.55
C ARG A 127 32.77 -64.72 -87.17
N ARG A 128 32.64 -64.90 -88.50
CA ARG A 128 32.77 -66.21 -89.17
C ARG A 128 33.79 -66.32 -90.31
N VAL A 129 34.54 -65.27 -90.65
CA VAL A 129 35.44 -65.28 -91.83
C VAL A 129 36.84 -64.79 -91.46
N ASN A 130 37.67 -65.69 -90.93
CA ASN A 130 39.12 -65.69 -91.16
C ASN A 130 39.74 -67.00 -90.62
N ASN A 131 40.32 -67.81 -91.52
CA ASN A 131 41.41 -68.78 -91.31
C ASN A 131 41.52 -69.73 -92.52
N GLN A 132 42.69 -69.77 -93.18
CA GLN A 132 43.34 -70.86 -93.95
C GLN A 132 44.02 -70.37 -95.25
N LEU A 133 45.30 -70.76 -95.38
CA LEU A 133 46.23 -70.82 -96.54
C LEU A 133 47.65 -70.80 -95.90
N GLU A 134 48.23 -71.93 -95.51
CA GLU A 134 48.94 -72.98 -96.29
C GLU A 134 50.35 -72.59 -96.78
N GLU A 135 51.27 -73.55 -96.68
CA GLU A 135 52.75 -73.44 -96.77
C GLU A 135 53.30 -74.09 -98.08
N ASP A 136 54.58 -74.52 -98.05
CA ASP A 136 55.34 -75.30 -99.06
C ASP A 136 55.81 -74.58 -100.35
N ASP A 137 56.95 -74.91 -100.99
CA ASP A 137 58.12 -75.77 -100.69
C ASP A 137 59.28 -75.34 -101.66
N GLY A 138 60.50 -75.91 -101.58
CA GLY A 138 61.33 -76.06 -102.79
C GLY A 138 62.85 -75.80 -102.74
N THR A 139 63.59 -76.74 -102.16
CA THR A 139 65.01 -77.15 -102.44
C THR A 139 65.39 -77.21 -103.96
N CYS A 140 66.65 -77.30 -104.48
CA CYS A 140 68.01 -77.59 -103.98
C CYS A 140 69.16 -77.25 -105.00
N SER A 141 70.30 -76.71 -104.52
CA SER A 141 71.76 -76.95 -104.85
C SER A 141 72.41 -77.15 -106.26
N THR A 142 73.73 -76.84 -106.28
CA THR A 142 74.90 -77.33 -107.11
C THR A 142 75.45 -76.52 -108.29
N SER A 143 76.71 -76.68 -108.78
CA SER A 143 78.02 -76.72 -108.07
C SER A 143 79.19 -76.14 -108.93
N SER A 144 78.95 -75.10 -109.74
CA SER A 144 80.02 -74.26 -110.36
C SER A 144 79.46 -72.92 -110.83
N ARG A 145 78.22 -73.00 -111.32
CA ARG A 145 77.10 -72.10 -110.98
C ARG A 145 76.86 -71.95 -109.46
N GLU A 146 77.79 -72.41 -108.61
CA GLU A 146 77.79 -72.24 -107.17
C GLU A 146 78.39 -70.92 -106.75
N ASN A 147 79.33 -70.33 -107.49
CA ASN A 147 79.78 -68.97 -107.19
C ASN A 147 78.78 -67.95 -107.74
N GLU A 148 78.31 -68.10 -108.98
CA GLU A 148 77.20 -67.27 -109.50
C GLU A 148 75.88 -67.56 -108.77
N GLY A 149 75.60 -68.80 -108.37
CA GLY A 149 74.41 -69.18 -107.62
C GLY A 149 74.49 -68.82 -106.14
N ARG A 150 75.68 -68.73 -105.55
CA ARG A 150 75.91 -68.16 -104.21
C ARG A 150 75.90 -66.64 -104.27
N VAL A 151 76.38 -66.01 -105.34
CA VAL A 151 76.18 -64.57 -105.59
C VAL A 151 74.69 -64.30 -105.76
N PHE A 152 73.97 -65.06 -106.58
CA PHE A 152 72.52 -64.94 -106.75
C PHE A 152 71.74 -65.25 -105.47
N ALA A 153 72.15 -66.25 -104.69
CA ALA A 153 71.55 -66.54 -103.37
C ALA A 153 71.88 -65.46 -102.35
N LEU A 154 73.08 -64.86 -102.39
CA LEU A 154 73.46 -63.70 -101.59
C LEU A 154 72.73 -62.43 -102.05
N GLU A 155 72.48 -62.23 -103.35
CA GLU A 155 71.69 -61.14 -103.92
C GLU A 155 70.22 -61.29 -103.57
N GLN A 156 69.68 -62.52 -103.60
CA GLN A 156 68.33 -62.85 -103.15
C GLN A 156 68.23 -62.69 -101.61
N GLN A 157 69.26 -63.08 -100.86
CA GLN A 157 69.33 -62.86 -99.41
C GLN A 157 69.46 -61.38 -99.07
N VAL A 158 70.26 -60.61 -99.82
CA VAL A 158 70.39 -59.15 -99.69
C VAL A 158 69.08 -58.48 -100.06
N THR A 159 68.39 -58.90 -101.12
CA THR A 159 67.06 -58.40 -101.51
C THR A 159 66.03 -58.72 -100.42
N LYS A 160 66.06 -59.93 -99.86
CA LYS A 160 65.20 -60.34 -98.73
C LYS A 160 65.51 -59.55 -97.46
N LEU A 161 66.78 -59.30 -97.15
CA LEU A 161 67.21 -58.46 -96.04
C LEU A 161 66.86 -56.99 -96.26
N PHE A 162 66.93 -56.47 -97.49
CA PHE A 162 66.46 -55.12 -97.82
C PHE A 162 64.93 -54.99 -97.72
N GLY A 163 64.19 -56.03 -98.13
CA GLY A 163 62.74 -56.12 -97.91
C GLY A 163 62.41 -56.12 -96.42
N GLN A 164 63.03 -57.01 -95.64
CA GLN A 164 62.90 -57.07 -94.18
C GLN A 164 63.31 -55.75 -93.51
N LEU A 165 64.35 -55.07 -93.98
CA LEU A 165 64.80 -53.78 -93.45
C LEU A 165 63.89 -52.61 -93.86
N GLN A 166 63.18 -52.71 -95.00
CA GLN A 166 62.09 -51.78 -95.34
C GLN A 166 60.83 -52.05 -94.50
N GLU A 167 60.48 -53.33 -94.27
CA GLU A 167 59.38 -53.75 -93.40
C GLU A 167 59.62 -53.34 -91.94
N GLU A 168 60.83 -53.55 -91.40
CA GLU A 168 61.22 -53.09 -90.06
C GLU A 168 61.19 -51.56 -89.95
N ARG A 169 61.65 -50.83 -90.98
CA ARG A 169 61.53 -49.36 -91.00
C ARG A 169 60.07 -48.92 -91.01
N ALA A 170 59.23 -49.54 -91.83
CA ALA A 170 57.79 -49.25 -91.86
C ALA A 170 57.09 -49.59 -90.53
N ALA A 171 57.49 -50.67 -89.87
CA ALA A 171 57.02 -51.06 -88.55
C ALA A 171 57.50 -50.09 -87.45
N ALA A 172 58.76 -49.64 -87.50
CA ALA A 172 59.31 -48.63 -86.60
C ALA A 172 58.59 -47.29 -86.73
N ASP A 173 58.40 -46.81 -87.96
CA ASP A 173 57.60 -45.62 -88.29
C ASP A 173 56.14 -45.73 -87.81
N ALA A 174 55.54 -46.94 -87.85
CA ALA A 174 54.20 -47.18 -87.33
C ALA A 174 54.16 -47.15 -85.80
N LEU A 175 55.14 -47.77 -85.14
CA LEU A 175 55.32 -47.73 -83.68
C LEU A 175 55.57 -46.30 -83.17
N GLU A 176 56.39 -45.50 -83.86
CA GLU A 176 56.65 -44.11 -83.47
C GLU A 176 55.37 -43.26 -83.53
N ARG A 177 54.56 -43.39 -84.60
CA ARG A 177 53.25 -42.75 -84.69
C ARG A 177 52.31 -43.21 -83.58
N GLN A 178 52.29 -44.51 -83.25
CA GLN A 178 51.48 -45.05 -82.15
C GLN A 178 51.91 -44.44 -80.81
N VAL A 179 53.21 -44.42 -80.50
CA VAL A 179 53.77 -43.82 -79.28
C VAL A 179 53.38 -42.33 -79.18
N GLU A 180 53.43 -41.58 -80.28
CA GLU A 180 53.05 -40.17 -80.27
C GLU A 180 51.55 -39.96 -80.01
N THR A 181 50.68 -40.78 -80.61
CA THR A 181 49.23 -40.75 -80.27
C THR A 181 48.97 -41.10 -78.80
N GLN A 182 49.77 -42.01 -78.22
CA GLN A 182 49.66 -42.40 -76.81
C GLN A 182 50.14 -41.30 -75.86
N LYS A 183 51.19 -40.53 -76.20
CA LYS A 183 51.57 -39.30 -75.47
C LYS A 183 50.44 -38.26 -75.49
N VAL A 184 49.78 -38.06 -76.62
CA VAL A 184 48.63 -37.14 -76.75
C VAL A 184 47.43 -37.64 -75.91
N ALA A 185 47.17 -38.94 -75.86
CA ALA A 185 46.15 -39.51 -74.98
C ALA A 185 46.49 -39.32 -73.49
N ASN A 186 47.73 -39.63 -73.08
CA ASN A 186 48.19 -39.47 -71.70
C ASN A 186 48.16 -38.01 -71.22
N THR A 187 48.53 -37.04 -72.07
CA THR A 187 48.44 -35.62 -71.70
C THR A 187 46.99 -35.14 -71.54
N LYS A 188 46.04 -35.65 -72.34
CA LYS A 188 44.59 -35.41 -72.13
C LYS A 188 44.11 -36.03 -70.82
N LEU A 189 44.49 -37.27 -70.53
CA LEU A 189 44.09 -37.99 -69.32
C LEU A 189 44.66 -37.34 -68.05
N MET A 190 45.92 -36.88 -68.08
CA MET A 190 46.52 -36.10 -67.00
C MET A 190 45.84 -34.74 -66.78
N LYS A 191 45.37 -34.06 -67.84
CA LYS A 191 44.56 -32.85 -67.71
C LYS A 191 43.20 -33.16 -67.05
N ALA A 192 42.55 -34.26 -67.44
CA ALA A 192 41.31 -34.72 -66.83
C ALA A 192 41.47 -35.06 -65.34
N MET A 193 42.52 -35.83 -64.96
CA MET A 193 42.84 -36.11 -63.56
C MET A 193 43.10 -34.83 -62.74
N LYS A 194 43.88 -33.88 -63.28
CA LYS A 194 44.11 -32.59 -62.60
C LYS A 194 42.81 -31.78 -62.42
N SER A 195 41.88 -31.85 -63.37
CA SER A 195 40.56 -31.23 -63.23
C SER A 195 39.69 -31.93 -62.19
N LEU A 196 39.68 -33.26 -62.16
CA LEU A 196 38.94 -34.04 -61.16
C LEU A 196 39.50 -33.84 -59.75
N LYS A 197 40.82 -33.81 -59.57
CA LYS A 197 41.46 -33.54 -58.27
C LYS A 197 41.04 -32.18 -57.72
N ARG A 198 41.09 -31.12 -58.53
CA ARG A 198 40.63 -29.78 -58.12
C ARG A 198 39.15 -29.75 -57.76
N LYS A 199 38.29 -30.45 -58.51
CA LYS A 199 36.86 -30.55 -58.18
C LYS A 199 36.61 -31.29 -56.88
N LEU A 200 37.44 -32.29 -56.55
CA LEU A 200 37.38 -33.01 -55.28
C LEU A 200 37.83 -32.14 -54.11
N GLU A 201 38.99 -31.47 -54.25
CA GLU A 201 39.51 -30.50 -53.27
C GLU A 201 38.49 -29.39 -53.00
N GLN A 202 37.94 -28.80 -54.06
CA GLN A 202 36.94 -27.73 -53.94
C GLN A 202 35.63 -28.22 -53.31
N ALA A 203 35.15 -29.42 -53.62
CA ALA A 203 33.96 -29.99 -52.97
C ALA A 203 34.19 -30.36 -51.48
N GLN A 204 35.45 -30.49 -51.06
CA GLN A 204 35.84 -30.76 -49.68
C GLN A 204 36.00 -29.45 -48.88
N ASP A 205 36.53 -28.40 -49.50
CA ASP A 205 36.56 -27.05 -48.91
C ASP A 205 35.15 -26.41 -48.85
N ASP A 206 34.29 -26.69 -49.84
CA ASP A 206 32.87 -26.30 -49.85
C ASP A 206 31.98 -27.17 -48.91
N SER A 207 32.55 -27.81 -47.87
CA SER A 207 31.84 -28.64 -46.85
C SER A 207 30.96 -27.80 -45.92
N SER A 208 29.98 -27.11 -46.50
CA SER A 208 28.92 -26.35 -45.82
C SER A 208 28.17 -27.21 -44.79
N MET A 209 28.10 -28.53 -45.01
CA MET A 209 27.41 -29.46 -44.12
C MET A 209 28.04 -29.57 -42.73
N GLU A 210 29.37 -29.59 -42.62
CA GLU A 210 30.05 -29.66 -41.31
C GLU A 210 29.86 -28.38 -40.50
N HIS A 211 29.92 -27.21 -41.15
CA HIS A 211 29.61 -25.94 -40.51
C HIS A 211 28.13 -25.86 -40.09
N MET A 212 27.18 -26.30 -40.92
CA MET A 212 25.76 -26.36 -40.53
C MET A 212 25.51 -27.33 -39.37
N LEU A 213 26.22 -28.47 -39.31
CA LEU A 213 26.14 -29.42 -38.20
C LEU A 213 26.71 -28.83 -36.90
N GLN A 214 27.83 -28.11 -36.97
CA GLN A 214 28.41 -27.39 -35.82
C GLN A 214 27.44 -26.28 -35.34
N ASP A 215 26.88 -25.51 -36.25
CA ASP A 215 25.88 -24.46 -35.95
C ASP A 215 24.64 -25.04 -35.25
N LEU A 216 24.13 -26.18 -35.74
CA LEU A 216 23.02 -26.92 -35.11
C LEU A 216 23.38 -27.45 -33.73
N GLN A 217 24.58 -28.01 -33.54
CA GLN A 217 25.06 -28.48 -32.23
C GLN A 217 25.19 -27.33 -31.21
N VAL A 218 25.69 -26.16 -31.64
CA VAL A 218 25.79 -24.97 -30.79
C VAL A 218 24.41 -24.45 -30.41
N ARG A 219 23.47 -24.36 -31.37
CA ARG A 219 22.07 -23.97 -31.10
C ARG A 219 21.39 -24.95 -30.14
N PHE A 220 21.56 -26.26 -30.34
CA PHE A 220 20.99 -27.29 -29.47
C PHE A 220 21.53 -27.17 -28.03
N ARG A 221 22.85 -27.00 -27.85
CA ARG A 221 23.44 -26.74 -26.53
C ARG A 221 22.88 -25.48 -25.87
N LYS A 222 22.72 -24.40 -26.63
CA LYS A 222 22.12 -23.14 -26.12
C LYS A 222 20.70 -23.36 -25.62
N VAL A 223 19.86 -24.04 -26.40
CA VAL A 223 18.48 -24.38 -26.01
C VAL A 223 18.44 -25.32 -24.80
N SER A 224 19.34 -26.30 -24.70
CA SER A 224 19.45 -27.17 -23.51
C SER A 224 19.77 -26.37 -22.24
N LEU A 225 20.73 -25.44 -22.31
CA LEU A 225 21.08 -24.58 -21.18
C LEU A 225 19.94 -23.60 -20.81
N GLU A 226 19.21 -23.08 -21.80
CA GLU A 226 18.00 -22.27 -21.56
C GLU A 226 16.87 -23.11 -20.92
N GLN A 227 16.73 -24.38 -21.29
CA GLN A 227 15.80 -25.32 -20.67
C GLN A 227 16.21 -25.62 -19.22
N GLU A 228 17.48 -25.89 -18.94
CA GLU A 228 18.00 -26.11 -17.58
C GLU A 228 17.82 -24.87 -16.70
N ALA A 229 18.11 -23.67 -17.23
CA ALA A 229 17.90 -22.42 -16.50
C ALA A 229 16.41 -22.13 -16.21
N THR A 230 15.52 -22.43 -17.16
CA THR A 230 14.07 -22.25 -16.96
C THR A 230 13.47 -23.28 -16.00
N THR A 231 13.92 -24.54 -16.01
CA THR A 231 13.47 -25.53 -15.01
C THR A 231 13.99 -25.20 -13.60
N ALA A 232 15.24 -24.75 -13.47
CA ALA A 232 15.77 -24.26 -12.18
C ALA A 232 14.99 -23.04 -11.66
N SER A 233 14.63 -22.11 -12.55
CA SER A 233 13.77 -20.97 -12.21
C SER A 233 12.37 -21.41 -11.75
N LEU A 234 11.76 -22.37 -12.47
CA LEU A 234 10.47 -22.95 -12.12
C LEU A 234 10.48 -23.57 -10.71
N ILE A 235 11.49 -24.38 -10.40
CA ILE A 235 11.67 -24.98 -9.05
C ILE A 235 11.79 -23.89 -7.99
N ALA A 236 12.64 -22.88 -8.22
CA ALA A 236 12.81 -21.77 -7.27
C ALA A 236 11.53 -20.93 -7.08
N THR A 237 10.65 -20.84 -8.09
CA THR A 237 9.32 -20.21 -7.95
C THR A 237 8.34 -21.11 -7.20
N GLN A 238 8.38 -22.42 -7.42
CA GLN A 238 7.54 -23.39 -6.73
C GLN A 238 7.86 -23.45 -5.23
N ASP A 239 9.14 -23.43 -4.85
CA ASP A 239 9.57 -23.35 -3.45
C ASP A 239 9.09 -22.07 -2.77
N LYS A 240 9.11 -20.93 -3.47
CA LYS A 240 8.58 -19.65 -2.96
C LYS A 240 7.07 -19.72 -2.77
N LEU A 241 6.34 -20.34 -3.69
CA LEU A 241 4.91 -20.56 -3.58
C LEU A 241 4.57 -21.45 -2.38
N GLN A 242 5.32 -22.54 -2.17
CA GLN A 242 5.12 -23.43 -1.01
C GLN A 242 5.35 -22.72 0.33
N ARG A 243 6.40 -21.89 0.44
CA ARG A 243 6.61 -21.06 1.66
C ARG A 243 5.45 -20.07 1.86
N ALA A 244 5.04 -19.34 0.82
CA ALA A 244 3.94 -18.39 0.91
C ALA A 244 2.60 -19.05 1.28
N LEU A 245 2.37 -20.30 0.87
CA LEU A 245 1.19 -21.08 1.29
C LEU A 245 1.27 -21.47 2.78
N ALA A 246 2.45 -21.90 3.27
CA ALA A 246 2.65 -22.18 4.68
C ALA A 246 2.49 -20.92 5.56
N ASP A 247 3.03 -19.79 5.11
CA ASP A 247 2.86 -18.48 5.78
C ASP A 247 1.38 -18.07 5.81
N ASN A 248 0.63 -18.29 4.72
CA ASN A 248 -0.81 -18.00 4.67
C ASN A 248 -1.60 -18.86 5.66
N GLU A 249 -1.26 -20.14 5.80
CA GLU A 249 -1.91 -21.04 6.75
C GLU A 249 -1.60 -20.66 8.21
N SER A 250 -0.35 -20.25 8.50
CA SER A 250 0.02 -19.69 9.81
C SER A 250 -0.78 -18.44 10.14
N LEU A 251 -0.88 -17.48 9.21
CA LEU A 251 -1.65 -16.26 9.39
C LEU A 251 -3.15 -16.53 9.59
N ARG A 252 -3.71 -17.54 8.92
CA ARG A 252 -5.11 -17.97 9.14
C ARG A 252 -5.33 -18.52 10.55
N GLN A 253 -4.38 -19.32 11.05
CA GLN A 253 -4.43 -19.84 12.42
C GLN A 253 -4.31 -18.70 13.46
N GLU A 254 -3.43 -17.73 13.23
CA GLU A 254 -3.33 -16.52 14.06
C GLU A 254 -4.62 -15.70 14.05
N ILE A 255 -5.21 -15.46 12.88
CA ILE A 255 -6.50 -14.75 12.76
C ILE A 255 -7.60 -15.48 13.52
N ALA A 256 -7.71 -16.81 13.38
CA ALA A 256 -8.69 -17.60 14.13
C ALA A 256 -8.49 -17.50 15.65
N ALA A 257 -7.24 -17.54 16.13
CA ALA A 257 -6.91 -17.36 17.54
C ALA A 257 -7.22 -15.94 18.05
N TRP A 258 -7.00 -14.91 17.24
CA TRP A 258 -7.38 -13.53 17.56
C TRP A 258 -8.89 -13.32 17.59
N THR A 259 -9.64 -13.91 16.65
CA THR A 259 -11.11 -13.89 16.64
C THR A 259 -11.66 -14.54 17.92
N ALA A 260 -11.19 -15.73 18.29
CA ALA A 260 -11.64 -16.41 19.51
C ALA A 260 -11.31 -15.61 20.81
N ARG A 261 -10.15 -14.92 20.85
CA ARG A 261 -9.82 -13.99 21.96
C ARG A 261 -10.75 -12.78 22.00
N HIS A 262 -11.11 -12.24 20.84
CA HIS A 262 -12.04 -11.12 20.74
C HIS A 262 -13.43 -11.53 21.23
N GLU A 263 -13.96 -12.66 20.78
CA GLU A 263 -15.25 -13.24 21.21
C GLU A 263 -15.31 -13.47 22.73
N ALA A 264 -14.24 -14.02 23.32
CA ALA A 264 -14.15 -14.19 24.77
C ALA A 264 -14.11 -12.84 25.52
N SER A 265 -13.46 -11.82 24.94
CA SER A 265 -13.43 -10.46 25.50
C SER A 265 -14.79 -9.78 25.42
N THR A 266 -15.51 -9.89 24.28
CA THR A 266 -16.86 -9.32 24.15
C THR A 266 -17.85 -9.97 25.12
N ALA A 267 -17.83 -11.30 25.26
CA ALA A 267 -18.65 -11.99 26.26
C ALA A 267 -18.34 -11.55 27.70
N THR A 268 -17.08 -11.22 28.00
CA THR A 268 -16.68 -10.68 29.30
C THR A 268 -17.20 -9.25 29.52
N ILE A 269 -17.25 -8.42 28.47
CA ILE A 269 -17.80 -7.06 28.52
C ILE A 269 -19.32 -7.11 28.71
N GLU A 270 -20.03 -7.90 27.91
CA GLU A 270 -21.48 -8.12 28.03
C GLU A 270 -21.88 -8.61 29.43
N GLY A 271 -21.09 -9.52 30.00
CA GLY A 271 -21.26 -9.97 31.39
C GLY A 271 -21.17 -8.81 32.40
N LYS A 272 -20.16 -7.95 32.28
CA LYS A 272 -19.98 -6.76 33.14
C LYS A 272 -21.07 -5.71 32.93
N ASP A 273 -21.50 -5.47 31.70
CA ASP A 273 -22.59 -4.54 31.41
C ASP A 273 -23.90 -5.03 32.03
N SER A 274 -24.16 -6.34 32.04
CA SER A 274 -25.31 -6.92 32.74
C SER A 274 -25.23 -6.75 34.26
N GLU A 275 -24.03 -6.85 34.85
CA GLU A 275 -23.81 -6.60 36.28
C GLU A 275 -24.01 -5.11 36.62
N ILE A 276 -23.49 -4.20 35.80
CA ILE A 276 -23.69 -2.75 35.93
C ILE A 276 -25.18 -2.40 35.87
N GLN A 277 -25.95 -2.97 34.93
CA GLN A 277 -27.40 -2.76 34.85
C GLN A 277 -28.14 -3.24 36.11
N GLN A 278 -27.75 -4.40 36.67
CA GLN A 278 -28.31 -4.89 37.93
C GLN A 278 -27.96 -3.99 39.13
N LEU A 279 -26.74 -3.45 39.18
CA LEU A 279 -26.32 -2.52 40.22
C LEU A 279 -27.07 -1.19 40.11
N LEU A 280 -27.20 -0.62 38.89
CA LEU A 280 -28.01 0.59 38.65
C LEU A 280 -29.47 0.39 39.07
N GLN A 281 -30.06 -0.78 38.82
CA GLN A 281 -31.43 -1.08 39.27
C GLN A 281 -31.53 -1.16 40.82
N LYS A 282 -30.48 -1.63 41.51
CA LYS A 282 -30.43 -1.65 42.98
C LYS A 282 -30.29 -0.23 43.54
N VAL A 283 -29.39 0.58 42.98
CA VAL A 283 -29.22 2.00 43.36
C VAL A 283 -30.52 2.76 43.18
N GLY A 284 -31.17 2.65 42.02
CA GLY A 284 -32.46 3.30 41.78
C GLY A 284 -33.55 2.91 42.81
N LYS A 285 -33.58 1.65 43.28
CA LYS A 285 -34.49 1.24 44.38
C LYS A 285 -34.11 1.86 45.72
N GLN A 286 -32.82 2.04 46.00
CA GLN A 286 -32.35 2.72 47.21
C GLN A 286 -32.68 4.21 47.18
N ASP A 287 -32.55 4.88 46.03
CA ASP A 287 -32.90 6.30 45.85
C ASP A 287 -34.38 6.55 46.13
N HIS A 288 -35.28 5.68 45.63
CA HIS A 288 -36.71 5.77 45.93
C HIS A 288 -36.98 5.58 47.44
N TYR A 289 -36.36 4.58 48.07
CA TYR A 289 -36.51 4.34 49.50
C TYR A 289 -35.99 5.51 50.37
N ILE A 290 -34.91 6.17 49.96
CA ILE A 290 -34.42 7.39 50.61
C ILE A 290 -35.43 8.53 50.46
N ALA A 291 -35.99 8.72 49.26
CA ALA A 291 -37.01 9.74 49.02
C ALA A 291 -38.29 9.53 49.86
N ASP A 292 -38.73 8.27 50.01
CA ASP A 292 -39.85 7.91 50.89
C ASP A 292 -39.53 8.24 52.37
N LEU A 293 -38.36 7.83 52.87
CA LEU A 293 -37.93 8.16 54.24
C LEU A 293 -37.79 9.68 54.47
N GLU A 294 -37.32 10.43 53.48
CA GLU A 294 -37.26 11.89 53.56
C GLU A 294 -38.65 12.53 53.60
N ALA A 295 -39.62 11.97 52.87
CA ALA A 295 -41.01 12.42 52.92
C ALA A 295 -41.61 12.16 54.31
N ASP A 296 -41.47 10.95 54.83
CA ASP A 296 -41.92 10.58 56.18
C ASP A 296 -41.31 11.51 57.24
N TYR A 297 -39.99 11.73 57.22
CA TYR A 297 -39.31 12.63 58.15
C TYR A 297 -39.85 14.06 58.09
N LYS A 298 -40.11 14.60 56.88
CA LYS A 298 -40.72 15.93 56.69
C LYS A 298 -42.13 15.97 57.30
N THR A 299 -42.93 14.91 57.16
CA THR A 299 -44.27 14.86 57.78
C THR A 299 -44.20 14.80 59.30
N GLU A 300 -43.30 14.01 59.91
CA GLU A 300 -43.09 14.01 61.36
C GLU A 300 -42.65 15.39 61.88
N GLN A 301 -41.74 16.06 61.16
CA GLN A 301 -41.25 17.39 61.54
C GLN A 301 -42.39 18.41 61.55
N LEU A 302 -43.26 18.39 60.52
CA LEU A 302 -44.44 19.26 60.44
C LEU A 302 -45.46 18.94 61.55
N GLN A 303 -45.71 17.66 61.86
CA GLN A 303 -46.57 17.26 62.97
C GLN A 303 -46.05 17.81 64.31
N ARG A 304 -44.76 17.60 64.63
CA ARG A 304 -44.13 18.16 65.85
C ARG A 304 -44.16 19.69 65.89
N GLN A 305 -44.12 20.37 64.75
CA GLN A 305 -44.25 21.83 64.68
C GLN A 305 -45.69 22.29 64.95
N ILE A 306 -46.69 21.58 64.42
CA ILE A 306 -48.11 21.82 64.68
C ILE A 306 -48.43 21.60 66.16
N GLU A 307 -47.94 20.52 66.76
CA GLU A 307 -48.10 20.23 68.20
C GLU A 307 -47.59 21.39 69.08
N ARG A 308 -46.35 21.86 68.84
CA ARG A 308 -45.78 23.02 69.54
C ARG A 308 -46.62 24.28 69.37
N LYS A 309 -47.14 24.54 68.15
CA LYS A 309 -47.98 25.70 67.88
C LYS A 309 -49.35 25.59 68.55
N ASN A 310 -49.92 24.40 68.66
CA ASN A 310 -51.14 24.16 69.41
C ASN A 310 -50.93 24.34 70.93
N GLU A 311 -49.78 23.93 71.48
CA GLU A 311 -49.41 24.24 72.87
C GLU A 311 -49.25 25.75 73.11
N GLU A 312 -48.58 26.47 72.20
CA GLU A 312 -48.46 27.92 72.28
C GLU A 312 -49.83 28.62 72.23
N LEU A 313 -50.72 28.18 71.32
CA LEU A 313 -52.10 28.67 71.24
C LEU A 313 -52.87 28.41 72.54
N ALA A 314 -52.82 27.19 73.09
CA ALA A 314 -53.49 26.87 74.35
C ALA A 314 -52.98 27.72 75.53
N ARG A 315 -51.67 28.02 75.58
CA ARG A 315 -51.08 28.94 76.57
C ARG A 315 -51.56 30.38 76.36
N LEU A 316 -51.67 30.84 75.12
CA LEU A 316 -52.18 32.17 74.78
C LEU A 316 -53.67 32.31 75.11
N GLU A 317 -54.50 31.31 74.80
CA GLU A 317 -55.92 31.29 75.18
C GLU A 317 -56.13 31.36 76.70
N LEU A 318 -55.32 30.62 77.47
CA LEU A 318 -55.33 30.71 78.93
C LEU A 318 -54.95 32.11 79.43
N ARG A 319 -54.00 32.76 78.77
CA ARG A 319 -53.52 34.11 79.12
C ARG A 319 -54.52 35.21 78.71
N VAL A 320 -55.21 35.06 77.57
CA VAL A 320 -56.34 35.93 77.18
C VAL A 320 -57.45 35.81 78.22
N LYS A 321 -57.85 34.58 78.60
CA LYS A 321 -58.85 34.33 79.66
C LYS A 321 -58.42 34.85 81.04
N GLN A 322 -57.13 35.10 81.28
CA GLN A 322 -56.64 35.80 82.47
C GLN A 322 -56.79 37.32 82.30
N PHE A 323 -56.30 37.89 81.19
CA PHE A 323 -56.44 39.32 80.91
C PHE A 323 -57.91 39.79 80.83
N GLU A 324 -58.83 38.95 80.35
CA GLU A 324 -60.28 39.24 80.37
C GLU A 324 -60.83 39.33 81.81
N ARG A 325 -60.32 38.52 82.75
CA ARG A 325 -60.69 38.64 84.19
C ARG A 325 -60.03 39.85 84.84
N ASP A 326 -58.78 40.12 84.50
CA ASP A 326 -58.04 41.28 85.03
C ASP A 326 -58.66 42.60 84.52
N ALA A 327 -59.18 42.63 83.29
CA ALA A 327 -59.92 43.76 82.72
C ALA A 327 -61.33 43.93 83.32
N GLN A 328 -61.88 42.90 83.97
CA GLN A 328 -63.12 42.99 84.75
C GLN A 328 -62.87 43.50 86.19
N GLN A 329 -61.62 43.75 86.59
CA GLN A 329 -61.30 44.48 87.82
C GLN A 329 -61.19 45.99 87.54
N PRO A 330 -61.82 46.87 88.34
CA PRO A 330 -61.63 48.30 88.21
C PRO A 330 -60.21 48.69 88.64
N ARG A 331 -59.47 49.33 87.74
CA ARG A 331 -58.23 50.05 88.08
C ARG A 331 -58.48 51.55 88.06
N GLU A 332 -58.18 52.20 89.19
CA GLU A 332 -58.16 53.65 89.30
C GLU A 332 -56.87 54.22 88.64
N SER A 333 -57.04 55.39 88.01
CA SER A 333 -56.13 56.56 87.87
C SER A 333 -54.68 56.46 88.41
N GLU A 334 -53.63 57.10 87.88
CA GLU A 334 -53.46 58.21 86.92
C GLU A 334 -51.93 58.33 86.59
N ALA A 335 -51.32 59.28 85.85
CA ALA A 335 -51.71 60.45 85.02
C ALA A 335 -50.54 60.81 84.07
N ASN A 336 -50.80 61.65 83.04
CA ASN A 336 -49.85 62.63 82.46
C ASN A 336 -48.55 62.13 81.75
N SER A 337 -47.89 62.90 80.87
CA SER A 337 -48.22 64.20 80.23
C SER A 337 -47.46 64.36 78.91
N GLN A 338 -47.91 65.27 78.06
CA GLN A 338 -47.23 65.65 76.80
C GLN A 338 -45.92 66.41 77.05
N SER A 339 -44.89 66.16 76.24
CA SER A 339 -43.91 67.19 75.84
C SER A 339 -43.22 66.80 74.52
N PRO A 340 -42.83 67.75 73.65
CA PRO A 340 -42.45 67.47 72.28
C PRO A 340 -40.95 67.17 72.13
N THR A 341 -40.54 65.96 72.49
CA THR A 341 -39.33 65.38 71.89
C THR A 341 -39.62 64.96 70.45
N ALA A 342 -38.62 65.07 69.57
CA ALA A 342 -38.70 64.51 68.22
C ALA A 342 -38.64 62.98 68.30
N VAL A 343 -39.75 62.37 68.67
CA VAL A 343 -39.97 60.93 68.60
C VAL A 343 -39.94 60.55 67.12
N LEU A 344 -39.14 59.54 66.76
CA LEU A 344 -39.17 58.92 65.44
C LEU A 344 -40.62 58.63 65.08
N THR A 345 -41.16 59.33 64.08
CA THR A 345 -42.54 59.10 63.65
C THR A 345 -42.65 57.69 63.10
N LEU A 346 -43.87 57.13 63.03
CA LEU A 346 -44.07 55.81 62.43
C LEU A 346 -43.46 55.75 61.02
N ARG A 347 -43.45 56.88 60.31
CA ARG A 347 -42.88 57.06 58.98
C ARG A 347 -41.35 57.06 58.94
N ASP A 348 -40.70 57.55 60.00
CA ASP A 348 -39.24 57.47 60.15
C ASP A 348 -38.82 56.03 60.51
N LEU A 349 -39.63 55.35 61.33
CA LEU A 349 -39.46 53.94 61.67
C LEU A 349 -39.67 53.02 60.46
N ASP A 350 -40.69 53.29 59.63
CA ASP A 350 -40.91 52.63 58.33
C ASP A 350 -39.75 52.90 57.37
N GLN A 351 -39.23 54.13 57.29
CA GLN A 351 -38.06 54.44 56.46
C GLN A 351 -36.81 53.69 56.92
N ILE A 352 -36.56 53.62 58.23
CA ILE A 352 -35.44 52.84 58.79
C ILE A 352 -35.67 51.34 58.54
N HIS A 353 -36.89 50.82 58.67
CA HIS A 353 -37.20 49.42 58.40
C HIS A 353 -37.01 49.06 56.93
N VAL A 354 -37.46 49.92 55.99
CA VAL A 354 -37.23 49.74 54.55
C VAL A 354 -35.74 49.87 54.19
N GLN A 355 -34.99 50.75 54.86
CA GLN A 355 -33.53 50.84 54.67
C GLN A 355 -32.81 49.60 55.24
N ALA A 356 -33.22 49.10 56.40
CA ALA A 356 -32.70 47.87 56.98
C ALA A 356 -32.97 46.65 56.08
N LEU A 357 -34.20 46.49 55.57
CA LEU A 357 -34.55 45.42 54.62
C LEU A 357 -33.75 45.54 53.31
N ARG A 358 -33.46 46.75 52.83
CA ARG A 358 -32.58 46.96 51.67
C ARG A 358 -31.13 46.57 51.96
N VAL A 359 -30.62 46.85 53.16
CA VAL A 359 -29.27 46.43 53.57
C VAL A 359 -29.21 44.91 53.77
N GLU A 360 -30.24 44.30 54.38
CA GLU A 360 -30.37 42.86 54.56
C GLU A 360 -30.44 42.14 53.21
N HIS A 361 -31.28 42.61 52.28
CA HIS A 361 -31.34 42.05 50.93
C HIS A 361 -30.02 42.23 50.16
N LYS A 362 -29.35 43.40 50.27
CA LYS A 362 -28.00 43.60 49.68
C LYS A 362 -26.96 42.69 50.34
N ALA A 363 -27.05 42.41 51.64
CA ALA A 363 -26.17 41.49 52.35
C ALA A 363 -26.40 40.03 51.94
N ASP A 364 -27.65 39.60 51.75
CA ASP A 364 -28.00 38.27 51.24
C ASP A 364 -27.56 38.08 49.79
N VAL A 365 -27.72 39.10 48.94
CA VAL A 365 -27.18 39.08 47.56
C VAL A 365 -25.65 39.03 47.58
N ILE A 366 -24.98 39.73 48.50
CA ILE A 366 -23.52 39.64 48.67
C ILE A 366 -23.09 38.27 49.23
N ALA A 367 -23.84 37.66 50.15
CA ALA A 367 -23.56 36.33 50.70
C ALA A 367 -23.80 35.20 49.68
N THR A 368 -24.83 35.34 48.84
CA THR A 368 -25.07 34.43 47.71
C THR A 368 -24.06 34.67 46.58
N MET A 369 -23.62 35.91 46.34
CA MET A 369 -22.48 36.19 45.46
C MET A 369 -21.19 35.55 45.98
N LEU A 370 -20.88 35.68 47.27
CA LEU A 370 -19.70 35.07 47.90
C LEU A 370 -19.75 33.53 47.79
N SER A 371 -20.86 32.89 48.17
CA SER A 371 -21.00 31.43 48.08
C SER A 371 -21.08 30.91 46.64
N SER A 372 -21.59 31.70 45.69
CA SER A 372 -21.52 31.36 44.25
C SER A 372 -20.11 31.54 43.68
N TYR A 373 -19.33 32.52 44.15
CA TYR A 373 -17.93 32.71 43.80
C TYR A 373 -17.05 31.58 44.39
N GLU A 374 -17.30 31.15 45.62
CA GLU A 374 -16.75 29.92 46.24
C GLU A 374 -17.19 28.62 45.53
N ALA A 375 -18.15 28.71 44.61
CA ALA A 375 -18.57 27.63 43.72
C ALA A 375 -18.12 27.83 42.25
N GLY A 376 -17.42 28.92 41.93
CA GLY A 376 -16.93 29.23 40.58
C GLY A 376 -17.97 29.83 39.60
N GLY A 377 -19.07 30.39 40.11
CA GLY A 377 -20.15 31.01 39.34
C GLY A 377 -19.85 32.41 38.78
N ASP A 378 -20.69 32.86 37.83
CA ASP A 378 -20.54 34.14 37.13
C ASP A 378 -21.17 35.32 37.92
N MET A 379 -20.33 36.03 38.68
CA MET A 379 -20.70 37.24 39.44
C MET A 379 -21.41 38.32 38.60
N LEU A 380 -21.18 38.38 37.27
CA LEU A 380 -21.66 39.46 36.42
C LEU A 380 -23.19 39.41 36.20
N THR A 381 -23.80 38.23 36.39
CA THR A 381 -25.26 38.04 36.37
C THR A 381 -25.92 38.43 37.70
N LEU A 382 -25.28 38.15 38.83
CA LEU A 382 -25.77 38.50 40.17
C LEU A 382 -25.65 40.00 40.46
N LEU A 383 -24.59 40.66 39.99
CA LEU A 383 -24.47 42.13 40.07
C LEU A 383 -25.62 42.88 39.36
N ARG A 384 -26.23 42.28 38.34
CA ARG A 384 -27.41 42.83 37.64
C ARG A 384 -28.73 42.63 38.39
N GLN A 385 -28.73 41.87 39.48
CA GLN A 385 -29.92 41.68 40.34
C GLN A 385 -29.96 42.67 41.51
N LEU A 386 -28.93 43.50 41.71
CA LEU A 386 -29.01 44.63 42.61
C LEU A 386 -29.89 45.74 42.00
N ASP A 387 -31.12 45.88 42.52
CA ASP A 387 -32.03 46.97 42.19
C ASP A 387 -31.50 48.34 42.68
N ASP A 388 -30.64 48.96 41.87
CA ASP A 388 -30.42 50.41 41.81
C ASP A 388 -29.94 50.78 40.38
N PRO A 389 -30.56 51.75 39.69
CA PRO A 389 -30.24 52.09 38.30
C PRO A 389 -28.98 52.97 38.22
N VAL A 390 -27.82 52.39 38.50
CA VAL A 390 -26.54 52.96 38.06
C VAL A 390 -26.24 52.38 36.69
N GLU A 391 -26.07 53.23 35.67
CA GLU A 391 -25.76 52.81 34.30
C GLU A 391 -24.53 51.90 34.32
N ALA A 392 -24.76 50.59 34.08
CA ALA A 392 -23.76 49.57 34.23
C ALA A 392 -22.75 49.64 33.07
N ALA A 393 -21.74 50.50 33.23
CA ALA A 393 -20.55 50.48 32.41
C ALA A 393 -19.99 49.05 32.35
N VAL A 394 -19.71 48.57 31.14
CA VAL A 394 -19.21 47.21 30.93
C VAL A 394 -17.90 47.04 31.69
N LEU A 395 -17.91 46.25 32.76
CA LEU A 395 -16.73 45.95 33.56
C LEU A 395 -15.71 45.21 32.71
N THR A 396 -14.62 45.87 32.34
CA THR A 396 -13.64 45.33 31.40
C THR A 396 -12.58 44.47 32.09
N ASN A 397 -12.41 44.63 33.41
CA ASN A 397 -11.52 43.79 34.20
C ASN A 397 -12.00 43.54 35.64
N VAL A 398 -11.41 42.52 36.28
CA VAL A 398 -11.76 42.08 37.64
C VAL A 398 -11.37 43.10 38.73
N ALA A 399 -10.40 43.97 38.48
CA ALA A 399 -10.00 45.00 39.43
C ALA A 399 -11.04 46.14 39.49
N GLU A 400 -11.59 46.56 38.34
CA GLU A 400 -12.73 47.49 38.25
C GLU A 400 -13.94 46.95 39.01
N GLY A 401 -14.30 45.68 38.80
CA GLY A 401 -15.41 45.05 39.52
C GLY A 401 -15.20 45.01 41.04
N LYS A 402 -13.98 44.65 41.48
CA LYS A 402 -13.62 44.69 42.92
C LYS A 402 -13.65 46.10 43.48
N GLN A 403 -13.19 47.10 42.74
CA GLN A 403 -13.24 48.51 43.15
C GLN A 403 -14.68 49.03 43.25
N GLN A 404 -15.57 48.63 42.35
CA GLN A 404 -16.99 49.02 42.37
C GLN A 404 -17.74 48.35 43.53
N VAL A 405 -17.49 47.06 43.81
CA VAL A 405 -18.01 46.36 44.99
C VAL A 405 -17.49 46.99 46.28
N LEU A 406 -16.19 47.32 46.36
CA LEU A 406 -15.62 48.02 47.51
C LEU A 406 -16.23 49.41 47.71
N MET A 407 -16.46 50.18 46.64
CA MET A 407 -17.15 51.48 46.74
C MET A 407 -18.60 51.33 47.23
N SER A 408 -19.34 50.34 46.74
CA SER A 408 -20.71 50.05 47.19
C SER A 408 -20.75 49.62 48.67
N LEU A 409 -19.77 48.81 49.11
CA LEU A 409 -19.61 48.42 50.51
C LEU A 409 -19.23 49.62 51.39
N VAL A 410 -18.33 50.50 50.95
CA VAL A 410 -17.97 51.73 51.68
C VAL A 410 -19.15 52.69 51.79
N GLN A 411 -19.95 52.85 50.73
CA GLN A 411 -21.19 53.63 50.78
C GLN A 411 -22.21 53.00 51.75
N SER A 412 -22.37 51.68 51.73
CA SER A 412 -23.26 50.95 52.65
C SER A 412 -22.79 51.05 54.10
N GLN A 413 -21.47 50.98 54.34
CA GLN A 413 -20.87 51.20 55.66
C GLN A 413 -21.12 52.64 56.14
N SER A 414 -20.92 53.65 55.29
CA SER A 414 -21.21 55.04 55.67
C SER A 414 -22.70 55.27 55.98
N LEU A 415 -23.61 54.56 55.31
CA LEU A 415 -25.04 54.59 55.63
C LEU A 415 -25.35 53.92 56.98
N LEU A 416 -24.70 52.79 57.28
CA LEU A 416 -24.80 52.10 58.56
C LEU A 416 -24.23 52.93 59.71
N ASP A 417 -23.10 53.61 59.49
CA ASP A 417 -22.48 54.52 60.46
C ASP A 417 -23.37 55.75 60.70
N ASP A 418 -23.94 56.37 59.65
CA ASP A 418 -24.93 57.46 59.77
C ASP A 418 -26.20 57.02 60.52
N MET A 419 -26.68 55.78 60.30
CA MET A 419 -27.80 55.22 61.07
C MET A 419 -27.41 54.99 62.53
N SER A 420 -26.22 54.44 62.77
CA SER A 420 -25.67 54.18 64.11
C SER A 420 -25.53 55.48 64.90
N ASP A 421 -24.97 56.54 64.32
CA ASP A 421 -24.82 57.85 64.96
C ASP A 421 -26.17 58.54 65.20
N ARG A 422 -27.14 58.39 64.29
CA ARG A 422 -28.53 58.86 64.55
C ARG A 422 -29.19 58.09 65.68
N PHE A 423 -29.03 56.77 65.74
CA PHE A 423 -29.55 55.93 66.83
C PHE A 423 -28.87 56.26 68.16
N ALA A 424 -27.53 56.29 68.20
CA ALA A 424 -26.76 56.66 69.38
C ALA A 424 -27.10 58.09 69.85
N GLY A 425 -27.22 59.04 68.92
CA GLY A 425 -27.61 60.42 69.22
C GLY A 425 -29.03 60.57 69.76
N THR A 426 -30.01 59.81 69.23
CA THR A 426 -31.38 59.79 69.77
C THR A 426 -31.46 59.05 71.09
N PHE A 427 -30.74 57.94 71.26
CA PHE A 427 -30.69 57.16 72.49
C PHE A 427 -29.98 57.91 73.63
N ALA A 428 -28.89 58.62 73.34
CA ALA A 428 -28.22 59.51 74.29
C ALA A 428 -29.09 60.71 74.68
N LYS A 429 -29.84 61.30 73.74
CA LYS A 429 -30.85 62.34 74.06
C LYS A 429 -32.01 61.79 74.90
N TYR A 430 -32.47 60.57 74.63
CA TYR A 430 -33.50 59.91 75.42
C TYR A 430 -33.02 59.57 76.85
N LEU A 431 -31.81 59.03 76.99
CA LEU A 431 -31.15 58.82 78.28
C LEU A 431 -30.94 60.14 79.03
N GLY A 432 -30.43 61.18 78.36
CA GLY A 432 -30.27 62.51 78.94
C GLY A 432 -31.59 63.12 79.42
N ALA A 433 -32.67 62.97 78.65
CA ALA A 433 -34.01 63.38 79.06
C ALA A 433 -34.52 62.57 80.27
N LYS A 434 -34.24 61.27 80.32
CA LYS A 434 -34.59 60.41 81.47
C LYS A 434 -33.81 60.77 82.73
N CYS A 435 -32.51 61.06 82.61
CA CYS A 435 -31.66 61.49 83.71
C CYS A 435 -31.94 62.93 84.16
N ALA A 436 -32.55 63.77 83.32
CA ALA A 436 -33.03 65.11 83.68
C ALA A 436 -34.47 65.12 84.25
N MET A 437 -35.15 63.97 84.23
CA MET A 437 -36.44 63.72 84.90
C MET A 437 -36.28 63.01 86.26
N GLN A 438 -35.04 62.71 86.67
CA GLN A 438 -34.67 62.23 88.01
C GLN A 438 -33.96 63.34 88.80
#